data_AF-A0A384K0V6-F1
#
_entry.id   AF-A0A384K0V6-F1
#
_cell.length_a   1.000
_cell.length_b   1.000
_cell.length_c   1.000
_cell.angle_alpha   90.00
_cell.angle_beta   90.00
_cell.angle_gamma   90.00
#
_symmetry.space_group_name_H-M   'P 1'
#
loop_
_entity.id
_entity.type
_entity.pdbx_description
1 polymer ?
#
loop_
_entity_poly.entity_id
_entity_poly.type
_entity_poly.pdbx_seq_one_letter_code
_entity_poly.pdbx_strand_id
1 'polypeptide(L)'
;MSVRRRLQSGAGRHGSQSSPAPGRSRPSNPNESIPFPEYTPPTCPLSADAQRAISNIRTLHHSDKLKKHLSQAIRNITDTTVANNDRIWERKRQVEKNARKRQRDGQDDEEISAEHKDLEIHTKHLAKKVNIWTEQAELAMRVLIDKGDEVERNDLVIQDVCNRLDEINPAPPIRRTRGQEDEEVKQDGVAISAVELFDKIKEEYRSKYEAESMTKRYASNNEYKSFKRVVHDSLHPEGDLPLPKESTWFPSDRRHPATQANGQVENESSDDEIVIERIVKDLKCPLTFAIFRFPYTNNKCNHSFEKEAIIEYHGKNATRQGGQRVVKCPAIGCENLIAMKDMYDDQLVLRQVRRATQKERTDDSDDDDDSPRGTQRNRPEELNDESTFLDVDDEDRRRSVKKERMSSRAPPTITQVSTDGEDEDEEDE
;
A
#
# COMPACT_ATOMS: atom_id res chain seq x y z
N MET A 1 87.28 24.09 -8.26
CA MET A 1 87.84 24.63 -9.51
C MET A 1 86.92 25.69 -10.06
N SER A 2 87.50 26.84 -10.35
CA SER A 2 86.89 28.08 -10.84
C SER A 2 86.77 28.03 -12.37
N VAL A 3 85.64 28.45 -12.96
CA VAL A 3 85.63 29.41 -14.08
C VAL A 3 84.35 30.26 -14.04
N ARG A 4 84.52 31.58 -14.09
CA ARG A 4 83.50 32.63 -14.21
C ARG A 4 83.37 33.11 -15.68
N ARG A 5 82.26 33.82 -15.93
CA ARG A 5 81.94 34.80 -17.02
C ARG A 5 81.25 34.18 -18.25
N ARG A 6 80.29 34.85 -18.93
CA ARG A 6 80.05 36.29 -19.07
C ARG A 6 78.61 36.55 -19.57
N LEU A 7 78.01 37.65 -19.11
CA LEU A 7 76.85 38.31 -19.71
C LEU A 7 77.25 38.99 -21.04
N GLN A 8 76.41 38.91 -22.07
CA GLN A 8 76.25 39.97 -23.07
C GLN A 8 74.77 40.13 -23.44
N SER A 9 74.31 41.35 -23.23
CA SER A 9 73.07 41.96 -23.68
C SER A 9 73.12 42.28 -25.18
N GLY A 10 72.04 42.02 -25.90
CA GLY A 10 71.81 42.51 -27.27
C GLY A 10 70.35 42.91 -27.42
N ALA A 11 70.10 44.21 -27.45
CA ALA A 11 68.79 44.81 -27.70
C ALA A 11 68.44 44.72 -29.20
N GLY A 12 67.20 44.33 -29.50
CA GLY A 12 66.58 44.45 -30.82
C GLY A 12 65.11 44.83 -30.64
N ARG A 13 64.79 46.11 -30.87
CA ARG A 13 63.43 46.64 -30.97
C ARG A 13 62.91 46.54 -32.41
N HIS A 14 61.58 46.68 -32.54
CA HIS A 14 60.72 46.73 -33.74
C HIS A 14 60.22 45.35 -34.21
N GLY A 15 58.94 44.97 -34.15
CA GLY A 15 57.67 45.66 -33.86
C GLY A 15 56.66 45.27 -34.95
N SER A 16 55.50 44.68 -34.60
CA SER A 16 54.27 44.66 -35.44
C SER A 16 53.05 44.17 -34.64
N GLN A 17 52.27 45.15 -34.18
CA GLN A 17 50.80 45.18 -34.17
C GLN A 17 50.02 44.05 -33.45
N SER A 18 49.80 44.23 -32.15
CA SER A 18 48.67 43.62 -31.45
C SER A 18 47.37 44.32 -31.88
N SER A 19 46.40 43.56 -32.38
CA SER A 19 45.05 44.02 -32.69
C SER A 19 44.36 44.62 -31.46
N PRO A 20 43.48 45.64 -31.64
CA PRO A 20 42.78 46.25 -30.52
C PRO A 20 41.76 45.25 -29.95
N ALA A 21 41.82 45.04 -28.64
CA ALA A 21 40.79 44.30 -27.93
C ALA A 21 39.42 44.97 -28.18
N PRO A 22 38.34 44.23 -28.47
CA PRO A 22 37.02 44.82 -28.57
C PRO A 22 36.65 45.42 -27.22
N GLY A 23 36.24 46.68 -27.24
CA GLY A 23 35.83 47.41 -26.05
C GLY A 23 34.74 46.64 -25.31
N ARG A 24 34.93 46.48 -24.00
CA ARG A 24 33.88 45.97 -23.10
C ARG A 24 32.67 46.90 -23.19
N SER A 25 31.66 46.48 -23.92
CA SER A 25 30.29 46.97 -23.77
C SER A 25 29.88 46.70 -22.32
N ARG A 26 29.67 47.77 -21.55
CA ARG A 26 29.01 47.70 -20.25
C ARG A 26 27.61 47.13 -20.48
N PRO A 27 27.16 46.09 -19.77
CA PRO A 27 25.76 45.70 -19.84
C PRO A 27 24.92 46.86 -19.29
N SER A 28 24.01 47.35 -20.12
CA SER A 28 22.92 48.20 -19.71
C SER A 28 21.97 47.34 -18.88
N ASN A 29 21.82 47.68 -17.60
CA ASN A 29 20.82 47.18 -16.65
C ASN A 29 21.22 45.90 -15.85
N PRO A 30 21.38 45.97 -14.51
CA PRO A 30 21.71 44.82 -13.66
C PRO A 30 20.53 43.88 -13.36
N ASN A 31 19.36 44.11 -13.98
CA ASN A 31 18.12 43.37 -13.73
C ASN A 31 17.60 42.62 -14.97
N GLU A 32 18.43 42.46 -16.00
CA GLU A 32 18.07 41.71 -17.19
C GLU A 32 18.42 40.22 -16.96
N SER A 33 17.40 39.37 -16.84
CA SER A 33 17.60 37.92 -16.70
C SER A 33 18.26 37.40 -17.97
N ILE A 34 19.51 36.96 -17.88
CA ILE A 34 20.21 36.28 -18.96
C ILE A 34 19.33 35.08 -19.35
N PRO A 35 18.75 35.04 -20.55
CA PRO A 35 17.94 33.89 -20.96
C PRO A 35 18.87 32.69 -21.00
N PHE A 36 18.51 31.63 -20.26
CA PHE A 36 19.23 30.36 -20.38
C PHE A 36 19.20 29.92 -21.85
N PRO A 37 20.31 29.41 -22.39
CA PRO A 37 20.32 28.90 -23.75
C PRO A 37 19.23 27.84 -23.90
N GLU A 38 18.51 27.90 -25.02
CA GLU A 38 17.51 26.91 -25.36
C GLU A 38 18.17 25.53 -25.42
N TYR A 39 17.58 24.55 -24.74
CA TYR A 39 18.14 23.21 -24.64
C TYR A 39 18.31 22.61 -26.04
N THR A 40 19.55 22.29 -26.41
CA THR A 40 19.87 21.59 -27.65
C THR A 40 20.11 20.12 -27.34
N PRO A 41 19.42 19.19 -28.01
CA PRO A 41 19.59 17.76 -27.77
C PRO A 41 21.03 17.34 -28.08
N PRO A 42 21.55 16.29 -27.41
CA PRO A 42 22.90 15.82 -27.61
C PRO A 42 23.12 15.43 -29.07
N THR A 43 24.21 15.92 -29.67
CA THR A 43 24.58 15.66 -31.07
C THR A 43 25.50 14.44 -31.24
N CYS A 44 26.01 13.89 -30.14
CA CYS A 44 26.93 12.76 -30.11
C CYS A 44 26.28 11.57 -29.37
N PRO A 45 26.46 10.33 -29.83
CA PRO A 45 25.96 9.16 -29.13
C PRO A 45 26.59 9.02 -27.73
N LEU A 46 25.89 8.35 -26.81
CA LEU A 46 26.40 8.12 -25.46
C LEU A 46 27.70 7.30 -25.48
N SER A 47 28.67 7.68 -24.65
CA SER A 47 29.90 6.90 -24.49
C SER A 47 29.63 5.55 -23.82
N ALA A 48 30.50 4.57 -24.07
CA ALA A 48 30.39 3.24 -23.45
C ALA A 48 30.43 3.31 -21.91
N ASP A 49 31.17 4.27 -21.35
CA ASP A 49 31.20 4.49 -19.89
C ASP A 49 29.89 5.09 -19.38
N ALA A 50 29.23 5.96 -20.16
CA ALA A 50 27.91 6.48 -19.83
C ALA A 50 26.82 5.40 -19.91
N GLN A 51 26.86 4.52 -20.91
CA GLN A 51 25.97 3.35 -21.00
C GLN A 51 26.15 2.41 -19.80
N ARG A 52 27.40 2.12 -19.41
CA ARG A 52 27.68 1.35 -18.18
C ARG A 52 27.16 2.06 -16.93
N ALA A 53 27.33 3.37 -16.82
CA ALA A 53 26.81 4.14 -15.69
C ALA A 53 25.28 4.03 -15.58
N ILE A 54 24.55 4.08 -16.69
CA ILE A 54 23.09 3.87 -16.73
C ILE A 54 22.74 2.44 -16.28
N SER A 55 23.45 1.43 -16.79
CA SER A 55 23.23 0.04 -16.38
C SER A 55 23.45 -0.17 -14.87
N ASN A 56 24.41 0.56 -14.28
CA ASN A 56 24.72 0.50 -12.85
C ASN A 56 23.64 1.14 -11.97
N ILE A 57 22.75 2.00 -12.50
CA ILE A 57 21.64 2.60 -11.74
C ILE A 57 20.80 1.51 -11.07
N ARG A 58 20.55 0.40 -11.78
CA ARG A 58 19.80 -0.77 -11.26
C ARG A 58 20.47 -1.40 -10.04
N THR A 59 21.80 -1.39 -9.99
CA THR A 59 22.57 -1.96 -8.88
C THR A 59 22.72 -1.00 -7.70
N LEU A 60 22.70 0.31 -7.96
CA LEU A 60 22.94 1.35 -6.95
C LEU A 60 21.65 1.82 -6.27
N HIS A 61 20.51 1.79 -6.96
CA HIS A 61 19.23 2.21 -6.40
C HIS A 61 18.50 1.04 -5.75
N HIS A 62 18.55 0.97 -4.42
CA HIS A 62 17.86 -0.05 -3.66
C HIS A 62 16.41 0.37 -3.36
N SER A 63 15.44 -0.19 -4.09
CA SER A 63 14.01 0.03 -3.88
C SER A 63 13.43 -0.73 -2.67
N ASP A 64 14.23 -1.55 -1.98
CA ASP A 64 13.80 -2.40 -0.87
C ASP A 64 13.12 -1.64 0.26
N LYS A 65 13.62 -0.45 0.62
CA LYS A 65 13.01 0.37 1.67
C LYS A 65 11.63 0.83 1.24
N LEU A 66 11.49 1.28 -0.01
CA LEU A 66 10.21 1.72 -0.56
C LEU A 66 9.21 0.56 -0.62
N LYS A 67 9.63 -0.62 -1.09
CA LYS A 67 8.80 -1.84 -1.09
C LYS A 67 8.31 -2.18 0.32
N LYS A 68 9.20 -2.12 1.33
CA LYS A 68 8.81 -2.33 2.74
C LYS A 68 7.79 -1.31 3.23
N HIS A 69 7.96 -0.02 2.90
CA HIS A 69 7.01 1.02 3.28
C HIS A 69 5.66 0.84 2.60
N LEU A 70 5.63 0.44 1.32
CA LEU A 70 4.40 0.13 0.60
C LEU A 70 3.66 -1.05 1.24
N SER A 71 4.36 -2.17 1.51
CA SER A 71 3.76 -3.31 2.21
C SER A 71 3.24 -2.93 3.61
N GLN A 72 3.95 -2.04 4.33
CA GLN A 72 3.47 -1.57 5.63
C GLN A 72 2.25 -0.65 5.51
N ALA A 73 2.20 0.22 4.49
CA ALA A 73 1.05 1.06 4.23
C ALA A 73 -0.19 0.22 3.88
N ILE A 74 -0.03 -0.82 3.06
CA ILE A 74 -1.10 -1.77 2.71
C ILE A 74 -1.65 -2.44 3.97
N ARG A 75 -0.77 -2.93 4.86
CA ARG A 75 -1.18 -3.51 6.15
C ARG A 75 -1.93 -2.51 7.01
N ASN A 76 -1.37 -1.32 7.21
CA ASN A 76 -1.98 -0.29 8.06
C ASN A 76 -3.36 0.13 7.55
N ILE A 77 -3.53 0.34 6.24
CA ILE A 77 -4.84 0.67 5.66
C ILE A 77 -5.82 -0.47 5.86
N THR A 78 -5.37 -1.71 5.66
CA THR A 78 -6.21 -2.89 5.89
C THR A 78 -6.67 -2.97 7.34
N ASP A 79 -5.73 -2.92 8.28
CA ASP A 79 -5.97 -3.07 9.72
C ASP A 79 -6.86 -1.94 10.26
N THR A 80 -6.65 -0.69 9.82
CA THR A 80 -7.46 0.45 10.26
C THR A 80 -8.88 0.42 9.71
N THR A 81 -9.06 0.07 8.43
CA THR A 81 -10.39 -0.10 7.81
C THR A 81 -11.19 -1.15 8.56
N VAL A 82 -10.53 -2.28 8.82
CA VAL A 82 -11.07 -3.40 9.56
C VAL A 82 -11.47 -3.04 10.97
N ALA A 83 -10.59 -2.36 11.72
CA ALA A 83 -10.87 -1.96 13.09
C ALA A 83 -12.06 -0.98 13.17
N ASN A 84 -12.19 -0.08 12.20
CA ASN A 84 -13.33 0.83 12.09
C ASN A 84 -14.64 0.06 11.85
N ASN A 85 -14.61 -0.93 10.96
CA ASN A 85 -15.76 -1.79 10.65
C ASN A 85 -16.18 -2.67 11.83
N ASP A 86 -15.22 -3.27 12.53
CA ASP A 86 -15.50 -4.03 13.75
C ASP A 86 -16.12 -3.14 14.84
N ARG A 87 -15.58 -1.93 15.02
CA ARG A 87 -16.09 -0.99 16.03
C ARG A 87 -17.51 -0.52 15.75
N ILE A 88 -17.87 -0.31 14.48
CA ILE A 88 -19.26 0.05 14.14
C ILE A 88 -20.19 -1.16 14.29
N TRP A 89 -19.73 -2.37 13.97
CA TRP A 89 -20.51 -3.59 14.16
C TRP A 89 -20.84 -3.81 15.64
N GLU A 90 -19.85 -3.70 16.52
CA GLU A 90 -20.05 -3.87 17.97
C GLU A 90 -21.04 -2.83 18.53
N ARG A 91 -20.91 -1.57 18.10
CA ARG A 91 -21.85 -0.51 18.49
C ARG A 91 -23.28 -0.76 18.01
N LYS A 92 -23.44 -1.25 16.78
CA LYS A 92 -24.77 -1.64 16.25
C LYS A 92 -25.36 -2.79 17.07
N ARG A 93 -24.56 -3.79 17.42
CA ARG A 93 -24.98 -4.92 18.27
C ARG A 93 -25.41 -4.43 19.65
N GLN A 94 -24.69 -3.49 20.25
CA GLN A 94 -25.07 -2.89 21.54
C GLN A 94 -26.39 -2.13 21.46
N VAL A 95 -26.57 -1.30 20.42
CA VAL A 95 -27.84 -0.60 20.16
C VAL A 95 -28.99 -1.61 19.99
N GLU A 96 -28.76 -2.71 19.29
CA GLU A 96 -29.75 -3.77 19.11
C GLU A 96 -30.07 -4.51 20.41
N LYS A 97 -29.06 -4.84 21.24
CA LYS A 97 -29.27 -5.45 22.57
C LYS A 97 -30.12 -4.54 23.46
N ASN A 98 -29.84 -3.23 23.46
CA ASN A 98 -30.62 -2.23 24.19
C ASN A 98 -32.05 -2.13 23.64
N ALA A 99 -32.23 -2.15 22.31
CA ALA A 99 -33.55 -2.16 21.69
C ALA A 99 -34.38 -3.39 22.07
N ARG A 100 -33.77 -4.58 22.04
CA ARG A 100 -34.42 -5.84 22.45
C ARG A 100 -34.76 -5.85 23.94
N LYS A 101 -33.94 -5.24 24.81
CA LYS A 101 -34.23 -5.10 26.24
C LYS A 101 -35.45 -4.19 26.45
N ARG A 102 -35.50 -3.02 25.79
CA ARG A 102 -36.68 -2.12 25.84
C ARG A 102 -37.96 -2.81 25.39
N GLN A 103 -37.91 -3.58 24.31
CA GLN A 103 -39.06 -4.34 23.80
C GLN A 103 -39.54 -5.40 24.80
N ARG A 104 -38.62 -6.06 25.52
CA ARG A 104 -38.96 -7.03 26.57
C ARG A 104 -39.58 -6.35 27.80
N ASP A 105 -39.06 -5.19 28.18
CA ASP A 105 -39.50 -4.44 29.36
C ASP A 105 -40.79 -3.64 29.11
N GLY A 106 -41.26 -3.56 27.86
CA GLY A 106 -42.47 -2.83 27.47
C GLY A 106 -42.36 -1.31 27.67
N GLN A 107 -41.14 -0.77 27.63
CA GLN A 107 -40.89 0.67 27.78
C GLN A 107 -41.27 1.43 26.50
N ASP A 108 -42.02 2.53 26.67
CA ASP A 108 -42.36 3.45 25.58
C ASP A 108 -41.14 4.28 25.15
N ASP A 109 -41.13 4.74 23.89
CA ASP A 109 -40.02 5.51 23.30
C ASP A 109 -39.72 6.84 24.03
N GLU A 110 -40.67 7.36 24.81
CA GLU A 110 -40.50 8.55 25.64
C GLU A 110 -39.64 8.31 26.89
N GLU A 111 -39.59 7.06 27.38
CA GLU A 111 -38.85 6.65 28.58
C GLU A 111 -37.40 6.21 28.29
N ILE A 112 -36.97 6.29 27.02
CA ILE A 112 -35.61 5.95 26.63
C ILE A 112 -34.63 6.92 27.30
N SER A 113 -33.70 6.36 28.09
CA SER A 113 -32.58 7.09 28.68
C SER A 113 -31.84 7.94 27.64
N ALA A 114 -31.49 9.18 28.00
CA ALA A 114 -30.76 10.09 27.12
C ALA A 114 -29.46 9.44 26.58
N GLU A 115 -28.77 8.66 27.41
CA GLU A 115 -27.56 7.92 27.02
C GLU A 115 -27.81 6.92 25.88
N HIS A 116 -28.96 6.24 25.89
CA HIS A 116 -29.33 5.30 24.82
C HIS A 116 -29.67 6.04 23.52
N LYS A 117 -30.37 7.18 23.61
CA LYS A 117 -30.65 8.03 22.44
C LYS A 117 -29.35 8.57 21.82
N ASP A 118 -28.43 9.04 22.65
CA ASP A 118 -27.13 9.55 22.22
C ASP A 118 -26.28 8.45 21.57
N LEU A 119 -26.27 7.24 22.15
CA LEU A 119 -25.60 6.08 21.57
C LEU A 119 -26.14 5.74 20.18
N GLU A 120 -27.46 5.74 20.00
CA GLU A 120 -28.11 5.48 18.70
C GLU A 120 -27.73 6.55 17.66
N ILE A 121 -27.83 7.83 18.03
CA ILE A 121 -27.48 8.96 17.17
C ILE A 121 -26.01 8.89 16.77
N HIS A 122 -25.10 8.68 17.74
CA HIS A 122 -23.68 8.56 17.49
C HIS A 122 -23.36 7.36 16.58
N THR A 123 -24.02 6.21 16.81
CA THR A 123 -23.84 5.00 15.99
C THR A 123 -24.26 5.23 14.54
N LYS A 124 -25.38 5.95 14.31
CA LYS A 124 -25.82 6.33 12.96
C LYS A 124 -24.82 7.26 12.27
N HIS A 125 -24.31 8.28 12.96
CA HIS A 125 -23.30 9.19 12.40
C HIS A 125 -21.98 8.48 12.09
N LEU A 126 -21.53 7.61 13.00
CA LEU A 126 -20.32 6.83 12.80
C LEU A 126 -20.48 5.87 11.62
N ALA A 127 -21.64 5.22 11.46
CA ALA A 127 -21.88 4.32 10.32
C ALA A 127 -21.67 5.03 8.97
N LYS A 128 -22.20 6.25 8.83
CA LYS A 128 -22.00 7.06 7.61
C LYS A 128 -20.52 7.34 7.36
N LYS A 129 -19.77 7.77 8.40
CA LYS A 129 -18.35 8.08 8.29
C LYS A 129 -17.52 6.84 7.96
N VAL A 130 -17.78 5.71 8.61
CA VAL A 130 -17.06 4.45 8.40
C VAL A 130 -17.28 3.90 6.99
N ASN A 131 -18.49 4.05 6.43
CA ASN A 131 -18.74 3.68 5.03
C ASN A 131 -17.85 4.49 4.08
N ILE A 132 -17.82 5.82 4.24
CA ILE A 132 -16.97 6.72 3.43
C ILE A 132 -15.49 6.36 3.59
N TRP A 133 -15.03 6.14 4.82
CA TRP A 133 -13.64 5.75 5.07
C TRP A 133 -13.29 4.39 4.48
N THR A 134 -14.24 3.44 4.45
CA THR A 134 -14.03 2.13 3.84
C THR A 134 -13.89 2.24 2.33
N GLU A 135 -14.69 3.09 1.67
CA GLU A 135 -14.56 3.39 0.25
C GLU A 135 -13.23 4.10 -0.06
N GLN A 136 -12.86 5.09 0.74
CA GLN A 136 -11.57 5.80 0.59
C GLN A 136 -10.37 4.87 0.80
N ALA A 137 -10.44 3.96 1.77
CA ALA A 137 -9.40 2.97 2.00
C ALA A 137 -9.25 2.00 0.83
N GLU A 138 -10.35 1.63 0.19
CA GLU A 138 -10.34 0.79 -1.00
C GLU A 138 -9.67 1.48 -2.19
N LEU A 139 -9.95 2.77 -2.41
CA LEU A 139 -9.25 3.57 -3.41
C LEU A 139 -7.76 3.73 -3.08
N ALA A 140 -7.44 3.99 -1.81
CA ALA A 140 -6.05 4.09 -1.35
C ALA A 140 -5.28 2.77 -1.53
N MET A 141 -5.94 1.62 -1.33
CA MET A 141 -5.37 0.30 -1.59
C MET A 141 -4.95 0.15 -3.06
N ARG A 142 -5.81 0.57 -4.00
CA ARG A 142 -5.50 0.56 -5.44
C ARG A 142 -4.27 1.42 -5.75
N VAL A 143 -4.21 2.62 -5.18
CA VAL A 143 -3.05 3.53 -5.35
C VAL A 143 -1.76 2.91 -4.82
N LEU A 144 -1.80 2.25 -3.66
CA LEU A 144 -0.61 1.59 -3.11
C LEU A 144 -0.13 0.43 -3.99
N ILE A 145 -1.05 -0.36 -4.54
CA ILE A 145 -0.74 -1.43 -5.49
C ILE A 145 -0.11 -0.84 -6.76
N ASP A 146 -0.71 0.20 -7.34
CA ASP A 146 -0.18 0.88 -8.52
C ASP A 146 1.25 1.40 -8.28
N LYS A 147 1.53 1.91 -7.07
CA LYS A 147 2.88 2.35 -6.68
C LYS A 147 3.84 1.19 -6.48
N GLY A 148 3.38 0.05 -5.96
CA GLY A 148 4.15 -1.19 -5.91
C GLY A 148 4.57 -1.65 -7.30
N ASP A 149 3.61 -1.74 -8.21
CA ASP A 149 3.85 -2.14 -9.59
C ASP A 149 4.74 -1.15 -10.33
N GLU A 150 4.61 0.17 -10.09
CA GLU A 150 5.49 1.19 -10.65
C GLU A 150 6.95 0.96 -10.22
N VAL A 151 7.16 0.64 -8.94
CA VAL A 151 8.50 0.35 -8.41
C VAL A 151 9.11 -0.90 -9.04
N GLU A 152 8.33 -1.96 -9.24
CA GLU A 152 8.80 -3.17 -9.92
C GLU A 152 9.08 -2.93 -11.41
N ARG A 153 8.23 -2.14 -12.07
CA ARG A 153 8.38 -1.79 -13.49
C ARG A 153 9.59 -0.91 -13.76
N ASN A 154 9.98 -0.02 -12.84
CA ASN A 154 11.14 0.85 -13.04
C ASN A 154 12.43 0.07 -13.36
N ASP A 155 12.62 -1.11 -12.77
CA ASP A 155 13.77 -1.96 -13.05
C ASP A 155 13.75 -2.51 -14.49
N LEU A 156 12.56 -2.83 -15.01
CA LEU A 156 12.34 -3.29 -16.38
C LEU A 156 12.49 -2.14 -17.39
N VAL A 157 11.99 -0.95 -17.06
CA VAL A 157 12.13 0.25 -17.89
C VAL A 157 13.61 0.59 -18.09
N ILE A 158 14.41 0.61 -17.02
CA ILE A 158 15.85 0.89 -17.13
C ILE A 158 16.55 -0.19 -17.97
N GLN A 159 16.12 -1.45 -17.86
CA GLN A 159 16.66 -2.53 -18.69
C GLN A 159 16.31 -2.35 -20.18
N ASP A 160 15.07 -2.00 -20.51
CA ASP A 160 14.66 -1.74 -21.89
C ASP A 160 15.39 -0.52 -22.48
N VAL A 161 15.60 0.52 -21.67
CA VAL A 161 16.43 1.68 -22.04
C VAL A 161 17.84 1.24 -22.41
N CYS A 162 18.48 0.41 -21.59
CA CYS A 162 19.83 -0.09 -21.88
C CYS A 162 19.85 -0.91 -23.18
N ASN A 163 18.89 -1.81 -23.38
CA ASN A 163 18.81 -2.63 -24.59
C ASN A 163 18.65 -1.77 -25.85
N ARG A 164 17.74 -0.79 -25.85
CA ARG A 164 17.55 0.11 -27.00
C ARG A 164 18.78 0.99 -27.25
N LEU A 165 19.48 1.41 -26.20
CA LEU A 165 20.74 2.18 -26.33
C LEU A 165 21.87 1.33 -26.93
N ASP A 166 21.95 0.04 -26.58
CA ASP A 166 22.94 -0.89 -27.14
C ASP A 166 22.65 -1.21 -28.62
N GLU A 167 21.37 -1.25 -29.03
CA GLU A 167 20.96 -1.40 -30.42
C GLU A 167 21.30 -0.18 -31.28
N ILE A 168 21.09 1.03 -30.74
CA ILE A 168 21.34 2.30 -31.45
C ILE A 168 22.84 2.61 -31.55
N ASN A 169 23.61 2.28 -30.50
CA ASN A 169 25.04 2.53 -30.44
C ASN A 169 25.78 1.24 -30.03
N PRO A 170 25.95 0.29 -30.98
CA PRO A 170 26.64 -0.95 -30.68
C PRO A 170 28.11 -0.67 -30.36
N ALA A 171 28.59 -1.23 -29.24
CA ALA A 171 29.99 -1.11 -28.88
C ALA A 171 30.89 -1.61 -30.02
N PRO A 172 31.93 -0.86 -30.42
CA PRO A 172 32.80 -1.28 -31.50
C PRO A 172 33.45 -2.63 -31.14
N PRO A 173 33.56 -3.57 -32.09
CA PRO A 173 34.17 -4.86 -31.82
C PRO A 173 35.61 -4.63 -31.37
N ILE A 174 35.97 -5.19 -30.19
CA ILE A 174 37.33 -5.15 -29.66
C ILE A 174 38.23 -5.97 -30.59
N ARG A 175 38.67 -5.38 -31.71
CA ARG A 175 39.78 -5.90 -32.50
C ARG A 175 41.07 -5.50 -31.79
N ARG A 176 41.63 -6.44 -31.02
CA ARG A 176 43.03 -6.36 -30.59
C ARG A 176 43.94 -6.60 -31.81
N THR A 177 43.99 -5.65 -32.73
CA THR A 177 44.98 -5.66 -33.82
C THR A 177 45.96 -4.52 -33.56
N ARG A 178 47.16 -4.90 -33.14
CA ARG A 178 48.27 -4.00 -32.84
C ARG A 178 48.73 -3.33 -34.15
N GLY A 179 48.42 -2.04 -34.30
CA GLY A 179 49.08 -1.15 -35.27
C GLY A 179 48.29 -0.81 -36.53
N GLN A 180 47.11 -0.21 -36.38
CA GLN A 180 46.46 0.50 -37.48
C GLN A 180 45.91 1.81 -36.94
N GLU A 181 46.32 2.91 -37.57
CA GLU A 181 45.97 4.29 -37.21
C GLU A 181 44.44 4.44 -37.17
N ASP A 182 43.96 5.00 -36.07
CA ASP A 182 42.54 5.16 -35.76
C ASP A 182 41.88 6.15 -36.74
N GLU A 183 41.29 5.64 -37.83
CA GLU A 183 40.24 6.40 -38.50
C GLU A 183 39.00 6.38 -37.60
N GLU A 184 38.73 7.51 -36.95
CA GLU A 184 37.47 7.79 -36.27
C GLU A 184 36.31 7.64 -37.27
N VAL A 185 35.72 6.45 -37.31
CA VAL A 185 34.48 6.21 -38.05
C VAL A 185 33.40 7.06 -37.39
N LYS A 186 33.09 8.21 -38.00
CA LYS A 186 31.89 9.00 -37.67
C LYS A 186 30.69 8.09 -37.86
N GLN A 187 30.18 7.56 -36.75
CA GLN A 187 28.87 6.94 -36.73
C GLN A 187 27.86 8.07 -36.83
N ASP A 188 27.29 8.26 -38.03
CA ASP A 188 26.12 9.09 -38.30
C ASP A 188 24.86 8.46 -37.65
N GLY A 189 24.96 8.08 -36.38
CA GLY A 189 23.87 7.55 -35.59
C GLY A 189 23.00 8.70 -35.10
N VAL A 190 21.68 8.55 -35.25
CA VAL A 190 20.71 9.49 -34.66
C VAL A 190 20.94 9.52 -33.15
N ALA A 191 21.46 10.64 -32.64
CA ALA A 191 21.71 10.82 -31.22
C ALA A 191 20.37 10.99 -30.49
N ILE A 192 19.81 9.88 -29.99
CA ILE A 192 18.60 9.88 -29.19
C ILE A 192 18.97 10.13 -27.74
N SER A 193 18.32 11.11 -27.09
CA SER A 193 18.49 11.37 -25.67
C SER A 193 18.02 10.18 -24.84
N ALA A 194 18.87 9.68 -23.94
CA ALA A 194 18.53 8.59 -23.02
C ALA A 194 17.33 8.92 -22.11
N VAL A 195 17.15 10.21 -21.78
CA VAL A 195 16.01 10.68 -20.97
C VAL A 195 14.71 10.62 -21.77
N GLU A 196 14.72 11.08 -23.02
CA GLU A 196 13.53 11.01 -23.88
C GLU A 196 13.14 9.56 -24.18
N LEU A 197 14.13 8.68 -24.33
CA LEU A 197 13.90 7.25 -24.52
C LEU A 197 13.30 6.61 -23.26
N PHE A 198 13.79 6.98 -22.08
CA PHE A 198 13.20 6.59 -20.81
C PHE A 198 11.75 7.07 -20.67
N ASP A 199 11.47 8.34 -20.98
CA ASP A 199 10.12 8.91 -20.89
C ASP A 199 9.15 8.24 -21.86
N LYS A 200 9.58 7.98 -23.10
CA LYS A 200 8.78 7.24 -24.09
C LYS A 200 8.45 5.83 -23.61
N ILE A 201 9.46 5.09 -23.13
CA ILE A 201 9.24 3.73 -22.61
C ILE A 201 8.31 3.77 -21.40
N LYS A 202 8.53 4.70 -20.47
CA LYS A 202 7.68 4.86 -19.29
C LYS A 202 6.22 5.17 -19.68
N GLU A 203 6.02 6.04 -20.66
CA GLU A 203 4.70 6.38 -21.21
C GLU A 203 4.02 5.20 -21.89
N GLU A 204 4.76 4.43 -22.70
CA GLU A 204 4.27 3.20 -23.34
C GLU A 204 3.78 2.19 -22.29
N TYR A 205 4.56 1.99 -21.22
CA TYR A 205 4.15 1.11 -20.12
C TYR A 205 2.95 1.65 -19.35
N ARG A 206 2.91 2.95 -19.07
CA ARG A 206 1.76 3.59 -18.40
C ARG A 206 0.49 3.42 -19.23
N SER A 207 0.55 3.73 -20.51
CA SER A 207 -0.58 3.58 -21.44
C SER A 207 -1.07 2.14 -21.52
N LYS A 208 -0.15 1.17 -21.59
CA LYS A 208 -0.50 -0.26 -21.56
C LYS A 208 -1.18 -0.65 -20.26
N TYR A 209 -0.68 -0.17 -19.12
CA TYR A 209 -1.23 -0.46 -17.81
C TYR A 209 -2.61 0.18 -17.60
N GLU A 210 -2.79 1.43 -18.00
CA GLU A 210 -4.07 2.17 -17.90
C GLU A 210 -5.14 1.62 -18.85
N ALA A 211 -4.72 1.07 -20.01
CA ALA A 211 -5.62 0.39 -20.94
C ALA A 211 -6.15 -0.96 -20.41
N GLU A 212 -5.52 -1.53 -19.38
CA GLU A 212 -6.03 -2.75 -18.75
C GLU A 212 -7.25 -2.47 -17.84
N SER A 213 -8.27 -3.32 -17.98
CA SER A 213 -9.45 -3.32 -17.11
C SER A 213 -9.06 -3.37 -15.63
N MET A 214 -9.86 -2.76 -14.77
CA MET A 214 -9.64 -2.76 -13.31
C MET A 214 -9.58 -4.17 -12.74
N THR A 215 -10.39 -5.08 -13.27
CA THR A 215 -10.47 -6.49 -12.88
C THR A 215 -9.12 -7.20 -13.11
N LYS A 216 -8.47 -6.93 -14.25
CA LYS A 216 -7.15 -7.50 -14.54
C LYS A 216 -6.09 -6.99 -13.57
N ARG A 217 -6.06 -5.68 -13.34
CA ARG A 217 -5.07 -5.00 -12.47
C ARG A 217 -5.19 -5.42 -11.00
N TYR A 218 -6.40 -5.39 -10.46
CA TYR A 218 -6.59 -5.53 -9.02
C TYR A 218 -7.24 -6.84 -8.60
N ALA A 219 -8.21 -7.37 -9.35
CA ALA A 219 -8.94 -8.56 -8.92
C ALA A 219 -8.05 -9.81 -8.89
N SER A 220 -6.99 -9.83 -9.70
CA SER A 220 -5.98 -10.90 -9.70
C SER A 220 -4.92 -10.74 -8.60
N ASN A 221 -4.72 -9.53 -8.07
CA ASN A 221 -3.68 -9.21 -7.11
C ASN A 221 -3.98 -9.81 -5.73
N ASN A 222 -3.02 -10.55 -5.17
CA ASN A 222 -3.16 -11.24 -3.88
C ASN A 222 -3.39 -10.28 -2.70
N GLU A 223 -2.73 -9.11 -2.70
CA GLU A 223 -2.88 -8.11 -1.64
C GLU A 223 -4.31 -7.54 -1.65
N TYR A 224 -4.82 -7.20 -2.83
CA TYR A 224 -6.20 -6.73 -3.00
C TYR A 224 -7.24 -7.79 -2.62
N LYS A 225 -7.03 -9.06 -3.02
CA LYS A 225 -7.88 -10.18 -2.60
C LYS A 225 -7.90 -10.34 -1.08
N SER A 226 -6.73 -10.24 -0.44
CA SER A 226 -6.63 -10.35 1.01
C SER A 226 -7.37 -9.19 1.71
N PHE A 227 -7.20 -7.96 1.22
CA PHE A 227 -7.90 -6.78 1.71
C PHE A 227 -9.42 -6.95 1.60
N LYS A 228 -9.94 -7.31 0.41
CA LYS A 228 -11.38 -7.52 0.21
C LYS A 228 -11.95 -8.59 1.12
N ARG A 229 -11.23 -9.69 1.30
CA ARG A 229 -11.64 -10.79 2.18
C ARG A 229 -11.73 -10.34 3.63
N VAL A 230 -10.74 -9.60 4.12
CA VAL A 230 -10.67 -9.13 5.52
C VAL A 230 -11.68 -8.01 5.80
N VAL A 231 -11.89 -7.11 4.84
CA VAL A 231 -12.92 -6.06 4.92
C VAL A 231 -14.31 -6.67 4.87
N HIS A 232 -14.57 -7.63 3.99
CA HIS A 232 -15.85 -8.32 3.94
C HIS A 232 -16.17 -9.04 5.25
N ASP A 233 -15.20 -9.76 5.82
CA ASP A 233 -15.35 -10.39 7.13
C ASP A 233 -15.57 -9.37 8.26
N SER A 234 -15.06 -8.14 8.14
CA SER A 234 -15.37 -7.04 9.09
C SER A 234 -16.80 -6.49 8.96
N LEU A 235 -17.36 -6.51 7.75
CA LEU A 235 -18.72 -6.03 7.48
C LEU A 235 -19.78 -7.10 7.78
N HIS A 236 -19.40 -8.37 7.63
CA HIS A 236 -20.28 -9.52 7.82
C HIS A 236 -19.66 -10.56 8.78
N PRO A 237 -19.48 -10.24 10.09
CA PRO A 237 -18.82 -11.13 11.04
C PRO A 237 -19.51 -12.47 11.26
N GLU A 238 -20.83 -12.54 11.07
CA GLU A 238 -21.63 -13.74 11.27
C GLU A 238 -21.50 -14.73 10.10
N GLY A 239 -20.91 -14.29 8.99
CA GLY A 239 -20.66 -15.14 7.82
C GLY A 239 -21.91 -15.40 6.97
N ASP A 240 -22.97 -14.62 7.15
CA ASP A 240 -24.25 -14.81 6.45
C ASP A 240 -24.17 -14.53 4.95
N LEU A 241 -23.20 -13.70 4.53
CA LEU A 241 -22.99 -13.35 3.14
C LEU A 241 -21.64 -13.89 2.68
N PRO A 242 -21.57 -14.66 1.57
CA PRO A 242 -20.29 -15.04 0.99
C PRO A 242 -19.65 -13.84 0.28
N LEU A 243 -18.32 -13.77 0.30
CA LEU A 243 -17.57 -12.77 -0.46
C LEU A 243 -17.92 -12.90 -1.96
N PRO A 244 -18.34 -11.81 -2.64
CA PRO A 244 -18.60 -11.84 -4.07
C PRO A 244 -17.37 -12.30 -4.86
N LYS A 245 -17.59 -13.02 -5.97
CA LYS A 245 -16.52 -13.50 -6.87
C LYS A 245 -15.67 -12.33 -7.37
N GLU A 246 -14.39 -12.56 -7.64
CA GLU A 246 -13.45 -11.51 -8.01
C GLU A 246 -13.88 -10.72 -9.28
N SER A 247 -14.60 -11.38 -10.19
CA SER A 247 -15.11 -10.78 -11.43
C SER A 247 -16.28 -9.81 -11.25
N THR A 248 -16.87 -9.71 -10.05
CA THR A 248 -17.98 -8.79 -9.75
C THR A 248 -17.53 -7.55 -8.99
N TRP A 249 -16.26 -7.46 -8.59
CA TRP A 249 -15.75 -6.35 -7.78
C TRP A 249 -15.67 -5.01 -8.53
N PHE A 250 -15.63 -5.05 -9.87
CA PHE A 250 -15.52 -3.86 -10.71
C PHE A 250 -16.65 -3.81 -11.77
N PRO A 251 -17.85 -3.37 -11.40
CA PRO A 251 -18.99 -3.28 -12.33
C PRO A 251 -18.71 -2.36 -13.52
N SER A 252 -17.86 -1.34 -13.35
CA SER A 252 -17.52 -0.38 -14.40
C SER A 252 -16.82 -1.01 -15.61
N ASP A 253 -16.09 -2.11 -15.44
CA ASP A 253 -15.44 -2.83 -16.53
C ASP A 253 -16.45 -3.57 -17.44
N ARG A 254 -17.69 -3.79 -16.97
CA ARG A 254 -18.75 -4.46 -17.74
C ARG A 254 -19.54 -3.50 -18.63
N ARG A 255 -19.22 -2.20 -18.64
CA ARG A 255 -19.85 -1.23 -19.53
C ARG A 255 -19.20 -1.28 -20.92
N HIS A 256 -19.60 -2.26 -21.72
CA HIS A 256 -19.59 -2.07 -23.18
C HIS A 256 -20.72 -1.08 -23.56
N PRO A 257 -20.53 -0.25 -24.60
CA PRO A 257 -21.43 0.84 -24.92
C PRO A 257 -22.77 0.34 -25.46
N ALA A 258 -23.84 0.93 -24.91
CA ALA A 258 -25.18 1.07 -25.47
C ALA A 258 -25.56 0.20 -26.69
N THR A 259 -26.18 -0.94 -26.42
CA THR A 259 -27.38 -1.33 -27.17
C THR A 259 -28.60 -1.01 -26.31
N GLN A 260 -29.12 0.21 -26.45
CA GLN A 260 -30.54 0.44 -26.17
C GLN A 260 -31.33 -0.27 -27.25
N ALA A 261 -32.07 -1.31 -26.88
CA ALA A 261 -33.45 -1.56 -27.30
C ALA A 261 -33.86 -3.00 -26.95
N ASN A 262 -35.04 -3.09 -26.35
CA ASN A 262 -35.86 -4.27 -26.11
C ASN A 262 -35.41 -5.27 -25.04
N GLY A 263 -36.33 -5.47 -24.11
CA GLY A 263 -36.30 -6.57 -23.17
C GLY A 263 -36.26 -7.91 -23.90
N GLN A 264 -35.16 -8.61 -23.71
CA GLN A 264 -35.09 -10.05 -23.75
C GLN A 264 -34.02 -10.45 -22.75
N VAL A 265 -34.51 -10.97 -21.63
CA VAL A 265 -33.75 -11.81 -20.70
C VAL A 265 -33.28 -13.03 -21.50
N GLU A 266 -32.09 -12.94 -22.08
CA GLU A 266 -31.39 -14.10 -22.60
C GLU A 266 -30.71 -14.82 -21.44
N ASN A 267 -31.40 -15.89 -21.07
CA ASN A 267 -31.00 -16.93 -20.15
C ASN A 267 -29.78 -17.68 -20.73
N GLU A 268 -28.57 -17.19 -20.48
CA GLU A 268 -27.37 -18.02 -20.61
C GLU A 268 -27.27 -18.94 -19.39
N SER A 269 -27.93 -20.09 -19.53
CA SER A 269 -27.77 -21.24 -18.65
C SER A 269 -26.41 -21.90 -18.89
N SER A 270 -25.54 -21.82 -17.89
CA SER A 270 -24.57 -22.87 -17.53
C SER A 270 -24.16 -22.61 -16.08
N ASP A 271 -24.93 -23.15 -15.13
CA ASP A 271 -24.60 -24.39 -14.44
C ASP A 271 -23.52 -24.16 -13.37
N ASP A 272 -23.97 -23.57 -12.26
CA ASP A 272 -23.50 -23.80 -10.89
C ASP A 272 -24.22 -22.78 -9.98
N GLU A 273 -25.52 -22.98 -9.74
CA GLU A 273 -26.14 -22.53 -8.48
C GLU A 273 -25.63 -23.45 -7.37
N ILE A 274 -24.31 -23.39 -7.13
CA ILE A 274 -23.73 -23.90 -5.91
C ILE A 274 -24.18 -22.91 -4.86
N VAL A 275 -25.24 -23.28 -4.12
CA VAL A 275 -25.50 -22.72 -2.80
C VAL A 275 -24.22 -22.98 -2.01
N ILE A 276 -23.36 -21.97 -1.91
CA ILE A 276 -22.14 -22.07 -1.10
C ILE A 276 -22.63 -22.13 0.33
N GLU A 277 -22.85 -23.36 0.79
CA GLU A 277 -23.13 -23.68 2.18
C GLU A 277 -21.94 -23.16 3.00
N ARG A 278 -22.24 -22.49 4.12
CA ARG A 278 -21.26 -21.89 5.02
C ARG A 278 -20.03 -22.79 5.18
N ILE A 279 -18.87 -22.35 4.68
CA ILE A 279 -17.62 -23.07 4.95
C ILE A 279 -17.22 -22.72 6.39
N VAL A 280 -17.69 -23.52 7.34
CA VAL A 280 -17.24 -23.44 8.73
C VAL A 280 -15.81 -23.96 8.78
N LYS A 281 -14.84 -23.05 8.83
CA LYS A 281 -13.47 -23.43 9.14
C LYS A 281 -13.39 -23.74 10.62
N ASP A 282 -12.89 -24.92 10.96
CA ASP A 282 -12.57 -25.25 12.34
C ASP A 282 -11.54 -24.25 12.87
N LEU A 283 -11.88 -23.58 13.98
CA LEU A 283 -11.02 -22.61 14.67
C LEU A 283 -9.91 -23.28 15.50
N LYS A 284 -9.74 -24.60 15.33
CA LYS A 284 -8.74 -25.42 16.01
C LYS A 284 -7.64 -25.83 15.04
N CYS A 285 -6.41 -25.78 15.51
CA CYS A 285 -5.25 -26.18 14.75
C CYS A 285 -5.22 -27.71 14.56
N PRO A 286 -5.11 -28.23 13.33
CA PRO A 286 -5.04 -29.67 13.08
C PRO A 286 -3.73 -30.32 13.57
N LEU A 287 -2.71 -29.53 13.90
CA LEU A 287 -1.42 -30.01 14.41
C LEU A 287 -1.33 -30.01 15.94
N THR A 288 -1.90 -29.00 16.61
CA THR A 288 -1.85 -28.88 18.08
C THR A 288 -3.17 -29.24 18.77
N PHE A 289 -4.25 -29.37 18.01
CA PHE A 289 -5.63 -29.55 18.48
C PHE A 289 -6.16 -28.44 19.43
N ALA A 290 -5.41 -27.35 19.58
CA ALA A 290 -5.78 -26.17 20.34
C ALA A 290 -6.39 -25.09 19.43
N ILE A 291 -7.15 -24.16 20.02
CA ILE A 291 -7.60 -22.94 19.33
C ILE A 291 -6.37 -22.14 18.87
N PHE A 292 -6.40 -21.60 17.65
CA PHE A 292 -5.25 -20.88 17.10
C PHE A 292 -4.90 -19.65 17.94
N ARG A 293 -3.61 -19.43 18.20
CA ARG A 293 -3.09 -18.16 18.73
C ARG A 293 -2.48 -17.32 17.62
N PHE A 294 -1.66 -17.93 16.78
CA PHE A 294 -1.07 -17.33 15.60
C PHE A 294 -1.28 -18.24 14.38
N PRO A 295 -2.42 -18.13 13.68
CA PRO A 295 -2.69 -18.97 12.52
C PRO A 295 -1.78 -18.59 11.35
N TYR A 296 -1.19 -19.63 10.76
CA TYR A 296 -0.24 -19.55 9.66
C TYR A 296 -0.73 -20.47 8.53
N THR A 297 -1.12 -19.88 7.40
CA THR A 297 -1.77 -20.57 6.28
C THR A 297 -0.81 -20.69 5.10
N ASN A 298 -0.91 -21.80 4.37
CA ASN A 298 -0.11 -22.00 3.16
C ASN A 298 -0.82 -21.48 1.90
N ASN A 299 -0.06 -20.97 0.93
CA ASN A 299 -0.58 -20.61 -0.39
C ASN A 299 -0.89 -21.82 -1.29
N LYS A 300 -0.23 -22.97 -1.10
CA LYS A 300 -0.45 -24.18 -1.92
C LYS A 300 -1.60 -25.07 -1.43
N CYS A 301 -1.98 -24.95 -0.17
CA CYS A 301 -3.13 -25.65 0.41
C CYS A 301 -3.82 -24.73 1.40
N ASN A 302 -5.15 -24.69 1.42
CA ASN A 302 -5.93 -23.81 2.29
C ASN A 302 -5.95 -24.24 3.78
N HIS A 303 -4.89 -24.91 4.25
CA HIS A 303 -4.77 -25.38 5.63
C HIS A 303 -3.99 -24.38 6.48
N SER A 304 -4.56 -24.05 7.64
CA SER A 304 -3.99 -23.16 8.64
C SER A 304 -3.44 -23.98 9.81
N PHE A 305 -2.27 -23.60 10.32
CA PHE A 305 -1.60 -24.23 11.46
C PHE A 305 -1.17 -23.19 12.48
N GLU A 306 -0.92 -23.60 13.72
CA GLU A 306 -0.26 -22.73 14.70
C GLU A 306 1.18 -22.44 14.26
N LYS A 307 1.56 -21.15 14.19
CA LYS A 307 2.83 -20.69 13.62
C LYS A 307 4.04 -21.37 14.27
N GLU A 308 4.08 -21.43 15.59
CA GLU A 308 5.20 -22.06 16.32
C GLU A 308 5.28 -23.56 16.03
N ALA A 309 4.12 -24.24 16.03
CA ALA A 309 4.05 -25.69 15.83
C ALA A 309 4.47 -26.10 14.41
N ILE A 310 4.05 -25.34 13.39
CA ILE A 310 4.41 -25.67 12.01
C ILE A 310 5.89 -25.35 11.70
N ILE A 311 6.45 -24.31 12.32
CA ILE A 311 7.89 -24.02 12.26
C ILE A 311 8.69 -25.18 12.86
N GLU A 312 8.27 -25.68 14.03
CA GLU A 312 8.93 -26.80 14.69
C GLU A 312 8.80 -28.10 13.86
N TYR A 313 7.60 -28.39 13.35
CA TYR A 313 7.35 -29.53 12.48
C TYR A 313 8.20 -29.49 11.21
N HIS A 314 8.29 -28.34 10.55
CA HIS A 314 9.17 -28.12 9.40
C HIS A 314 10.64 -28.22 9.81
N GLY A 315 11.00 -27.79 11.01
CA GLY A 315 12.32 -27.96 11.60
C GLY A 315 12.76 -29.42 11.64
N LYS A 316 11.90 -30.31 12.14
CA LYS A 316 12.20 -31.73 12.38
C LYS A 316 12.04 -32.61 11.14
N ASN A 317 11.02 -32.38 10.31
CA ASN A 317 10.60 -33.33 9.29
C ASN A 317 10.92 -32.90 7.84
N ALA A 318 11.50 -31.72 7.63
CA ALA A 318 11.72 -31.24 6.27
C ALA A 318 12.87 -31.94 5.56
N THR A 319 12.58 -32.37 4.33
CA THR A 319 13.53 -32.95 3.39
C THR A 319 14.03 -31.86 2.43
N ARG A 320 15.25 -31.99 1.91
CA ARG A 320 15.77 -31.09 0.87
C ARG A 320 15.34 -31.58 -0.51
N GLN A 321 14.51 -30.80 -1.20
CA GLN A 321 14.22 -30.95 -2.63
C GLN A 321 14.60 -29.64 -3.35
N GLY A 322 15.39 -29.74 -4.42
CA GLY A 322 15.75 -28.58 -5.25
C GLY A 322 16.46 -27.44 -4.50
N GLY A 323 17.21 -27.74 -3.44
CA GLY A 323 17.90 -26.73 -2.61
C GLY A 323 17.02 -26.06 -1.55
N GLN A 324 15.71 -26.32 -1.55
CA GLN A 324 14.76 -25.79 -0.57
C GLN A 324 14.33 -26.89 0.42
N ARG A 325 14.14 -26.52 1.70
CA ARG A 325 13.58 -27.44 2.69
C ARG A 325 12.07 -27.45 2.51
N VAL A 326 11.49 -28.63 2.30
CA VAL A 326 10.05 -28.85 2.12
C VAL A 326 9.58 -29.98 3.01
N VAL A 327 8.32 -29.91 3.46
CA VAL A 327 7.70 -30.95 4.29
C VAL A 327 6.31 -31.29 3.77
N LYS A 328 5.82 -32.51 3.99
CA LYS A 328 4.43 -32.88 3.69
C LYS A 328 3.49 -32.13 4.64
N CYS A 329 2.41 -31.57 4.10
CA CYS A 329 1.37 -30.92 4.88
C CYS A 329 0.87 -31.84 6.02
N PRO A 330 0.87 -31.39 7.29
CA PRO A 330 0.38 -32.20 8.41
C PRO A 330 -1.15 -32.40 8.42
N ALA A 331 -1.90 -31.64 7.61
CA ALA A 331 -3.34 -31.80 7.54
C ALA A 331 -3.70 -33.19 7.01
N ILE A 332 -4.68 -33.82 7.66
CA ILE A 332 -5.14 -35.17 7.33
C ILE A 332 -5.61 -35.19 5.87
N GLY A 333 -5.06 -36.10 5.07
CA GLY A 333 -5.42 -36.26 3.65
C GLY A 333 -4.78 -35.24 2.69
N CYS A 334 -3.92 -34.33 3.17
CA CYS A 334 -3.21 -33.41 2.28
C CYS A 334 -1.85 -33.97 1.86
N GLU A 335 -1.59 -34.00 0.55
CA GLU A 335 -0.32 -34.50 -0.01
C GLU A 335 0.63 -33.41 -0.47
N ASN A 336 0.22 -32.14 -0.34
CA ASN A 336 1.00 -31.02 -0.82
C ASN A 336 2.30 -30.84 -0.02
N LEU A 337 3.37 -30.54 -0.73
CA LEU A 337 4.67 -30.18 -0.15
C LEU A 337 4.69 -28.68 0.13
N ILE A 338 4.86 -28.36 1.41
CA ILE A 338 4.83 -26.99 1.92
C ILE A 338 6.24 -26.54 2.24
N ALA A 339 6.57 -25.30 1.88
CA ALA A 339 7.83 -24.65 2.23
C ALA A 339 7.53 -23.47 3.16
N MET A 340 8.45 -23.14 4.08
CA MET A 340 8.27 -21.97 4.96
C MET A 340 8.02 -20.65 4.21
N LYS A 341 8.57 -20.50 3.00
CA LYS A 341 8.38 -19.31 2.17
C LYS A 341 6.93 -19.14 1.69
N ASP A 342 6.20 -20.23 1.54
CA ASP A 342 4.86 -20.24 0.96
C ASP A 342 3.76 -19.98 2.01
N MET A 343 4.15 -19.84 3.27
CA MET A 343 3.27 -19.64 4.42
C MET A 343 3.13 -18.15 4.75
N TYR A 344 1.91 -17.72 5.10
CA TYR A 344 1.59 -16.35 5.46
C TYR A 344 0.74 -16.28 6.74
N ASP A 345 0.86 -15.18 7.48
CA ASP A 345 0.08 -14.93 8.70
C ASP A 345 -1.38 -14.67 8.32
N ASP A 346 -2.29 -15.54 8.76
CA ASP A 346 -3.70 -15.50 8.35
C ASP A 346 -4.51 -14.62 9.30
N GLN A 347 -4.57 -13.33 8.97
CA GLN A 347 -5.29 -12.33 9.76
C GLN A 347 -6.80 -12.63 9.86
N LEU A 348 -7.37 -13.39 8.92
CA LEU A 348 -8.79 -13.73 8.97
C LEU A 348 -9.09 -14.78 10.02
N VAL A 349 -8.35 -15.90 9.97
CA VAL A 349 -8.52 -16.95 10.99
C VAL A 349 -8.24 -16.38 12.38
N LEU A 350 -7.23 -15.50 12.50
CA LEU A 350 -6.91 -14.85 13.77
C LEU A 350 -8.10 -14.01 14.28
N ARG A 351 -8.75 -13.26 13.40
CA ARG A 351 -9.92 -12.44 13.76
C ARG A 351 -11.15 -13.28 14.09
N GLN A 352 -11.41 -14.33 13.31
CA GLN A 352 -12.50 -15.27 13.58
C GLN A 352 -12.33 -15.94 14.94
N VAL A 353 -11.11 -16.37 15.28
CA VAL A 353 -10.80 -16.91 16.61
C VAL A 353 -11.03 -15.88 17.70
N ARG A 354 -10.49 -14.66 17.55
CA ARG A 354 -10.67 -13.60 18.56
C ARG A 354 -12.15 -13.31 18.83
N ARG A 355 -12.96 -13.23 17.78
CA ARG A 355 -14.41 -13.04 17.90
C ARG A 355 -15.10 -14.22 18.59
N ALA A 356 -14.76 -15.45 18.21
CA ALA A 356 -15.33 -16.64 18.84
C ALA A 356 -14.98 -16.72 20.33
N THR A 357 -13.71 -16.50 20.69
CA THR A 357 -13.27 -16.46 22.09
C THR A 357 -13.91 -15.32 22.88
N GLN A 358 -14.11 -14.15 22.26
CA GLN A 358 -14.79 -13.05 22.91
C GLN A 358 -16.27 -13.37 23.14
N LYS A 359 -16.95 -13.97 22.15
CA LYS A 359 -18.35 -14.39 22.26
C LYS A 359 -18.56 -15.41 23.37
N GLU A 360 -17.70 -16.43 23.47
CA GLU A 360 -17.77 -17.41 24.57
C GLU A 360 -17.68 -16.73 25.95
N ARG A 361 -16.81 -15.73 26.10
CA ARG A 361 -16.69 -14.97 27.36
C ARG A 361 -17.92 -14.16 27.71
N THR A 362 -18.58 -13.56 26.71
CA THR A 362 -19.79 -12.75 26.94
C THR A 362 -21.02 -13.62 27.18
N ASP A 363 -21.18 -14.71 26.42
CA ASP A 363 -22.31 -15.63 26.56
C ASP A 363 -22.30 -16.31 27.95
N ASP A 364 -21.12 -16.68 28.50
CA ASP A 364 -20.97 -17.20 29.87
C ASP A 364 -21.35 -16.20 30.98
N SER A 365 -21.41 -14.89 30.67
CA SER A 365 -21.75 -13.84 31.66
C SER A 365 -23.22 -13.39 31.58
N ASP A 366 -23.92 -13.66 30.47
CA ASP A 366 -25.33 -13.27 30.28
C ASP A 366 -26.32 -14.32 30.86
N ASP A 367 -25.87 -15.53 31.22
CA ASP A 367 -26.71 -16.62 31.77
C ASP A 367 -27.14 -16.41 33.24
N ASP A 368 -26.54 -15.45 33.97
CA ASP A 368 -26.89 -15.15 35.36
C ASP A 368 -28.03 -14.10 35.50
N ASP A 369 -28.42 -13.40 34.43
CA ASP A 369 -29.46 -12.34 34.46
C ASP A 369 -30.81 -12.81 33.85
N ASP A 370 -30.90 -14.07 33.41
CA ASP A 370 -32.09 -14.64 32.73
C ASP A 370 -33.11 -15.31 33.68
N SER A 371 -32.96 -15.10 35.00
CA SER A 371 -34.02 -15.48 35.95
C SER A 371 -35.16 -14.46 35.91
N PRO A 372 -36.43 -14.87 35.71
CA PRO A 372 -37.55 -13.96 35.79
C PRO A 372 -37.54 -13.29 37.16
N ARG A 373 -37.38 -11.96 37.20
CA ARG A 373 -37.50 -11.16 38.42
C ARG A 373 -38.92 -11.31 38.96
N GLY A 374 -39.10 -12.33 39.81
CA GLY A 374 -40.34 -12.60 40.52
C GLY A 374 -40.74 -11.34 41.28
N THR A 375 -41.98 -10.94 41.11
CA THR A 375 -42.58 -9.76 41.73
C THR A 375 -42.54 -9.90 43.26
N GLN A 376 -41.50 -9.37 43.91
CA GLN A 376 -41.56 -9.08 45.33
C GLN A 376 -41.21 -7.61 45.56
N ARG A 377 -42.29 -6.82 45.71
CA ARG A 377 -42.26 -5.55 46.42
C ARG A 377 -41.72 -5.82 47.82
N ASN A 378 -40.48 -5.40 48.09
CA ASN A 378 -40.10 -4.70 49.31
C ASN A 378 -38.68 -4.15 49.18
N ARG A 379 -38.62 -2.81 49.15
CA ARG A 379 -37.44 -1.96 49.35
C ARG A 379 -36.82 -2.24 50.73
N PRO A 380 -35.47 -2.30 50.83
CA PRO A 380 -34.75 -1.24 51.54
C PRO A 380 -33.53 -0.70 50.79
N GLU A 381 -33.03 0.40 51.34
CA GLU A 381 -32.13 1.43 50.79
C GLU A 381 -30.65 1.03 50.58
N GLU A 382 -30.04 1.80 49.66
CA GLU A 382 -28.66 2.27 49.63
C GLU A 382 -27.53 1.29 49.94
N LEU A 383 -26.87 0.80 48.88
CA LEU A 383 -25.42 0.70 48.84
C LEU A 383 -24.91 1.25 47.51
N ASN A 384 -24.09 2.29 47.64
CA ASN A 384 -23.30 2.93 46.60
C ASN A 384 -22.23 1.94 46.12
N ASP A 385 -22.41 1.35 44.94
CA ASP A 385 -21.37 0.53 44.29
C ASP A 385 -20.93 1.22 43.00
N GLU A 386 -19.90 2.06 43.17
CA GLU A 386 -19.17 2.72 42.10
C GLU A 386 -18.31 1.67 41.37
N SER A 387 -18.88 1.03 40.35
CA SER A 387 -18.10 0.33 39.33
C SER A 387 -18.14 1.10 38.02
N THR A 388 -17.47 2.25 38.03
CA THR A 388 -17.05 2.95 36.81
C THR A 388 -16.09 2.03 36.05
N PHE A 389 -16.57 1.48 34.93
CA PHE A 389 -15.77 0.77 33.95
C PHE A 389 -14.80 1.78 33.31
N LEU A 390 -13.60 1.89 33.87
CA LEU A 390 -12.53 2.71 33.30
C LEU A 390 -11.95 1.98 32.09
N ASP A 391 -12.00 2.63 30.93
CA ASP A 391 -11.21 2.28 29.75
C ASP A 391 -9.71 2.33 30.12
N VAL A 392 -9.14 1.19 30.49
CA VAL A 392 -7.71 1.01 30.73
C VAL A 392 -7.00 0.90 29.38
N ASP A 393 -6.76 2.03 28.70
CA ASP A 393 -5.76 2.10 27.61
C ASP A 393 -5.28 3.52 27.23
N ASP A 394 -5.48 4.56 28.05
CA ASP A 394 -4.97 5.93 27.75
C ASP A 394 -3.98 6.51 28.80
N GLU A 395 -3.52 5.71 29.77
CA GLU A 395 -2.69 6.20 30.90
C GLU A 395 -1.19 5.82 30.85
N ASP A 396 -0.66 5.31 29.73
CA ASP A 396 0.78 4.99 29.63
C ASP A 396 1.59 5.86 28.63
N ARG A 397 1.00 6.94 28.10
CA ARG A 397 1.71 7.90 27.22
C ARG A 397 2.08 9.23 27.86
N ARG A 398 1.93 9.40 29.18
CA ARG A 398 2.28 10.64 29.88
C ARG A 398 3.34 10.46 30.96
N ARG A 399 4.52 9.93 30.60
CA ARG A 399 5.72 10.06 31.43
C ARG A 399 6.68 11.13 30.89
N SER A 400 6.53 12.32 31.47
CA SER A 400 7.55 13.32 31.81
C SER A 400 8.75 13.51 30.87
N VAL A 401 8.71 14.58 30.05
CA VAL A 401 9.93 15.24 29.54
C VAL A 401 10.15 16.51 30.37
N LYS A 402 11.29 16.58 31.08
CA LYS A 402 11.74 17.76 31.84
C LYS A 402 11.89 18.97 30.90
N LYS A 403 11.31 20.11 31.28
CA LYS A 403 11.58 21.41 30.66
C LYS A 403 12.97 21.90 31.08
N GLU A 404 13.95 21.82 30.17
CA GLU A 404 15.12 22.68 30.24
C GLU A 404 14.85 24.02 29.55
N ARG A 405 15.49 25.04 30.09
CA ARG A 405 15.30 26.46 29.81
C ARG A 405 16.13 26.82 28.56
N MET A 406 15.51 27.04 27.41
CA MET A 406 16.22 27.44 26.18
C MET A 406 16.04 28.91 25.85
N SER A 407 17.21 29.50 25.61
CA SER A 407 17.52 30.82 25.07
C SER A 407 16.85 31.10 23.72
N SER A 408 16.54 32.37 23.50
CA SER A 408 15.96 32.97 22.29
C SER A 408 16.76 32.70 21.01
N ARG A 409 16.13 32.07 20.01
CA ARG A 409 16.42 32.28 18.58
C ARG A 409 15.21 31.86 17.73
N ALA A 410 14.76 32.74 16.84
CA ALA A 410 13.55 32.56 16.02
C ALA A 410 13.76 31.57 14.85
N PRO A 411 12.73 30.80 14.45
CA PRO A 411 12.74 29.97 13.24
C PRO A 411 12.13 30.68 12.01
N PRO A 412 12.41 30.22 10.77
CA PRO A 412 12.02 30.88 9.54
C PRO A 412 10.61 30.51 9.07
N THR A 413 9.99 31.44 8.34
CA THR A 413 8.64 31.39 7.77
C THR A 413 8.52 30.38 6.64
N ILE A 414 7.53 29.48 6.70
CA ILE A 414 7.05 28.66 5.58
C ILE A 414 5.70 29.21 5.10
N THR A 415 5.64 29.47 3.80
CA THR A 415 4.49 30.01 3.06
C THR A 415 3.37 28.98 2.99
N GLN A 416 2.16 29.36 3.39
CA GLN A 416 0.95 28.56 3.18
C GLN A 416 0.35 28.85 1.80
N VAL A 417 -0.14 27.79 1.16
CA VAL A 417 -0.92 27.82 -0.09
C VAL A 417 -2.39 27.99 0.30
N SER A 418 -3.01 29.09 -0.16
CA SER A 418 -4.44 29.34 -0.01
C SER A 418 -5.24 28.50 -1.02
N THR A 419 -6.32 27.88 -0.56
CA THR A 419 -7.41 27.36 -1.40
C THR A 419 -8.67 28.12 -1.03
N ASP A 420 -8.93 29.21 -1.75
CA ASP A 420 -10.24 29.85 -1.77
C ASP A 420 -11.13 29.05 -2.72
N GLY A 421 -12.25 28.54 -2.19
CA GLY A 421 -13.36 27.99 -2.96
C GLY A 421 -14.60 28.73 -2.52
N GLU A 422 -15.18 29.48 -3.45
CA GLU A 422 -16.32 30.39 -3.28
C GLU A 422 -17.60 29.57 -3.02
N ASP A 423 -18.28 29.89 -1.92
CA ASP A 423 -19.67 29.50 -1.65
C ASP A 423 -20.57 30.48 -2.43
N GLU A 424 -21.40 29.97 -3.35
CA GLU A 424 -22.50 30.72 -3.95
C GLU A 424 -23.78 30.44 -3.17
N ASP A 425 -24.36 31.53 -2.65
CA ASP A 425 -25.63 31.60 -1.92
C ASP A 425 -26.83 31.26 -2.84
N GLU A 426 -27.69 30.33 -2.40
CA GLU A 426 -29.07 30.22 -2.88
C GLU A 426 -29.95 31.14 -2.01
N GLU A 427 -30.37 32.27 -2.57
CA GLU A 427 -31.41 33.13 -2.00
C GLU A 427 -32.81 32.61 -2.37
N ASP A 428 -33.67 32.60 -1.37
CA ASP A 428 -35.12 32.39 -1.44
C ASP A 428 -35.82 33.44 -2.32
N GLU A 429 -36.64 32.99 -3.27
CA GLU A 429 -37.94 33.60 -3.64
C GLU A 429 -38.91 32.58 -4.29
#